data_AF-A0A7S0UIC0-F1
#
_entry.id   AF-A0A7S0UIC0-F1
#
_cell.length_a   1.000
_cell.length_b   1.000
_cell.length_c   1.000
_cell.angle_alpha   90.00
_cell.angle_beta   90.00
_cell.angle_gamma   90.00
#
_symmetry.space_group_name_H-M   'P 1'
#
loop_
_entity.id
_entity.type
_entity.pdbx_description
1 polymer ?
#
loop_
_entity_poly.entity_id
_entity_poly.type
_entity_poly.pdbx_seq_one_letter_code
_entity_poly.pdbx_strand_id
1 'polypeptide(L)'
;TVDGATIVGYSEEFRSIKETTKVRGHCPSSYPLRGIEIHSYWVGGSENGGASITNTVFENFAGTECDDTVAILVDEENKGYFDVRSSVNNLSFSDPDAIPFSNCATSYSGLDNLVLQDEDGSIMGEPGYIVSDTLAITTFANCQSDVDSCTAHCPGACFRSMALSISTLEAEDPTVELEITDNNSNEVINIQSSYEMPYNSDGSINIAEHTKTHRSNLFYAVLPAGGDYSARFTKGGQEFWPLYVRPDYDDPGSSCAEFNSFDIVEPQFDYSSSCQELIRNGDMEMGIDGWLATMGGVESIDDTSSGQGLALTSMYRTATWMGPAQYLDTRCLVLGATYTVTYKTKLVSSSDGSPIDCDPALDSCPKLIGKMESGAHEERDEHWKLFARFPSDGVWVADDWNTITGSITADQIIVNSDSTEAYFECQTLYAPDGSQVLIVLDDVSIQLQSWPEADDTILV
;
A
#
# COMPACT_ATOMS: atom_id res chain seq x y z
N THR A 1 -4.10 -24.87 -3.47
CA THR A 1 -4.51 -26.04 -2.68
C THR A 1 -3.67 -27.24 -3.05
N VAL A 2 -3.17 -27.96 -2.03
CA VAL A 2 -2.53 -29.27 -2.14
C VAL A 2 -3.34 -30.23 -1.26
N ASP A 3 -3.86 -31.32 -1.82
CA ASP A 3 -4.71 -32.27 -1.09
C ASP A 3 -4.35 -33.71 -1.41
N GLY A 4 -4.21 -34.55 -0.39
CA GLY A 4 -3.99 -36.00 -0.56
C GLY A 4 -2.63 -36.36 -1.16
N ALA A 5 -1.63 -35.48 -1.04
CA ALA A 5 -0.33 -35.65 -1.68
C ALA A 5 0.66 -36.43 -0.81
N THR A 6 1.62 -37.09 -1.46
CA THR A 6 2.85 -37.58 -0.80
C THR A 6 4.02 -36.81 -1.38
N ILE A 7 4.67 -35.99 -0.55
CA ILE A 7 5.82 -35.17 -0.92
C ILE A 7 7.06 -35.88 -0.42
N VAL A 8 7.94 -36.28 -1.34
CA VAL A 8 9.17 -37.02 -1.02
C VAL A 8 10.36 -36.11 -1.23
N GLY A 9 11.10 -35.80 -0.17
CA GLY A 9 12.33 -35.01 -0.22
C GLY A 9 13.47 -35.79 -0.87
N TYR A 10 14.21 -36.55 -0.05
CA TYR A 10 15.39 -37.30 -0.50
C TYR A 10 15.15 -38.80 -0.65
N SER A 11 14.51 -39.20 -1.77
CA SER A 11 14.07 -40.59 -2.02
C SER A 11 15.19 -41.63 -1.99
N GLU A 12 14.85 -42.88 -1.65
CA GLU A 12 15.79 -44.01 -1.63
C GLU A 12 16.42 -44.29 -3.01
N GLU A 13 15.64 -44.15 -4.08
CA GLU A 13 16.13 -44.32 -5.45
C GLU A 13 17.20 -43.29 -5.78
N PHE A 14 16.97 -42.03 -5.40
CA PHE A 14 17.93 -40.97 -5.62
C PHE A 14 19.20 -41.18 -4.76
N ARG A 15 19.05 -41.60 -3.50
CA ARG A 15 20.18 -42.00 -2.63
C ARG A 15 21.04 -43.07 -3.29
N SER A 16 20.42 -44.15 -3.76
CA SER A 16 21.10 -45.26 -4.46
C SER A 16 21.83 -44.79 -5.73
N ILE A 17 21.22 -43.90 -6.53
CA ILE A 17 21.86 -43.32 -7.71
C ILE A 17 23.09 -42.50 -7.28
N LYS A 18 22.97 -41.62 -6.29
CA LYS A 18 24.08 -40.77 -5.81
C LYS A 18 25.27 -41.62 -5.32
N GLU A 19 25.01 -42.64 -4.51
CA GLU A 19 26.04 -43.55 -3.97
C GLU A 19 26.79 -44.30 -5.08
N THR A 20 26.08 -44.70 -6.14
CA THR A 20 26.66 -45.50 -7.24
C THR A 20 27.39 -44.66 -8.28
N THR A 21 26.91 -43.44 -8.55
CA THR A 21 27.41 -42.61 -9.67
C THR A 21 28.41 -41.53 -9.24
N LYS A 22 28.60 -41.27 -7.94
CA LYS A 22 29.49 -40.21 -7.42
C LYS A 22 29.25 -38.84 -8.05
N VAL A 23 28.00 -38.52 -8.40
CA VAL A 23 27.63 -37.17 -8.88
C VAL A 23 27.97 -36.14 -7.80
N ARG A 24 28.24 -34.89 -8.20
CA ARG A 24 28.37 -33.77 -7.24
C ARG A 24 27.11 -33.71 -6.37
N GLY A 25 27.29 -33.32 -5.09
CA GLY A 25 26.29 -33.42 -4.03
C GLY A 25 24.89 -32.97 -4.44
N HIS A 26 23.89 -33.71 -3.96
CA HIS A 26 22.47 -33.47 -4.23
C HIS A 26 21.89 -32.23 -3.55
N CYS A 27 22.69 -31.59 -2.70
CA CYS A 27 22.49 -30.23 -2.23
C CYS A 27 23.38 -29.35 -3.12
N PRO A 28 22.95 -28.98 -4.34
CA PRO A 28 23.74 -28.08 -5.17
C PRO A 28 23.90 -26.77 -4.42
N SER A 29 25.11 -26.52 -3.92
CA SER A 29 25.61 -25.22 -3.42
C SER A 29 24.54 -24.29 -2.86
N SER A 30 24.29 -24.38 -1.55
CA SER A 30 23.44 -23.50 -0.72
C SER A 30 21.92 -23.53 -0.94
N TYR A 31 21.37 -24.46 -1.74
CA TYR A 31 19.91 -24.63 -1.82
C TYR A 31 19.45 -25.79 -0.94
N PRO A 32 18.60 -25.55 0.07
CA PRO A 32 18.00 -26.61 0.86
C PRO A 32 17.02 -27.44 0.03
N LEU A 33 16.75 -28.67 0.46
CA LEU A 33 15.61 -29.42 -0.06
C LEU A 33 14.33 -28.83 0.54
N ARG A 34 13.38 -28.48 -0.34
CA ARG A 34 12.09 -27.87 0.01
C ARG A 34 10.97 -28.77 -0.51
N GLY A 35 9.93 -28.99 0.30
CA GLY A 35 8.77 -29.77 -0.11
C GLY A 35 7.73 -28.92 -0.84
N ILE A 36 6.97 -28.15 -0.08
CA ILE A 36 6.01 -27.17 -0.59
C ILE A 36 6.54 -25.77 -0.25
N GLU A 37 6.50 -24.88 -1.23
CA GLU A 37 6.80 -23.47 -1.05
C GLU A 37 5.49 -22.68 -1.10
N ILE A 38 5.20 -21.95 -0.02
CA ILE A 38 4.06 -21.04 0.08
C ILE A 38 4.58 -19.66 -0.28
N HIS A 39 4.03 -19.07 -1.34
CA HIS A 39 4.35 -17.69 -1.66
C HIS A 39 3.73 -16.77 -0.61
N SER A 40 4.53 -15.83 -0.13
CA SER A 40 4.12 -14.71 0.70
C SER A 40 3.17 -13.76 0.00
N TYR A 41 3.21 -13.70 -1.34
CA TYR A 41 2.41 -12.75 -2.10
C TYR A 41 0.99 -13.24 -2.39
N TRP A 42 0.03 -12.35 -2.13
CA TRP A 42 -1.38 -12.52 -2.48
C TRP A 42 -1.79 -11.57 -3.61
N VAL A 43 -2.05 -12.12 -4.81
CA VAL A 43 -2.49 -11.36 -6.01
C VAL A 43 -4.02 -11.15 -6.05
N GLY A 44 -4.73 -11.53 -4.99
CA GLY A 44 -6.12 -11.96 -5.11
C GLY A 44 -7.21 -10.94 -4.81
N GLY A 45 -6.96 -10.02 -3.89
CA GLY A 45 -8.08 -9.37 -3.21
C GLY A 45 -8.99 -10.40 -2.51
N SER A 46 -10.06 -9.92 -1.87
CA SER A 46 -10.93 -10.70 -0.97
C SER A 46 -11.47 -12.03 -1.52
N GLU A 47 -11.38 -12.27 -2.83
CA GLU A 47 -11.84 -13.48 -3.54
C GLU A 47 -10.95 -14.72 -3.35
N ASN A 48 -9.68 -14.60 -2.94
CA ASN A 48 -8.75 -15.74 -2.84
C ASN A 48 -8.51 -16.22 -1.40
N GLY A 49 -8.75 -17.51 -1.14
CA GLY A 49 -8.72 -18.13 0.19
C GLY A 49 -7.35 -18.61 0.72
N GLY A 50 -6.24 -17.96 0.34
CA GLY A 50 -4.89 -18.36 0.78
C GLY A 50 -4.43 -19.74 0.28
N ALA A 51 -3.28 -20.22 0.78
CA ALA A 51 -2.78 -21.56 0.50
C ALA A 51 -3.39 -22.59 1.47
N SER A 52 -4.02 -23.64 0.94
CA SER A 52 -4.55 -24.74 1.74
C SER A 52 -3.81 -26.04 1.45
N ILE A 53 -3.23 -26.67 2.49
CA ILE A 53 -2.50 -27.94 2.41
C ILE A 53 -3.20 -28.97 3.31
N THR A 54 -3.81 -29.99 2.71
CA THR A 54 -4.62 -30.97 3.43
C THR A 54 -4.21 -32.41 3.14
N ASN A 55 -4.40 -33.31 4.10
CA ASN A 55 -4.23 -34.77 3.92
C ASN A 55 -2.88 -35.15 3.27
N THR A 56 -1.79 -34.46 3.61
CA THR A 56 -0.52 -34.57 2.91
C THR A 56 0.54 -35.25 3.78
N VAL A 57 1.31 -36.15 3.18
CA VAL A 57 2.40 -36.90 3.82
C VAL A 57 3.74 -36.38 3.33
N PHE A 58 4.64 -36.02 4.23
CA PHE A 58 6.01 -35.64 3.94
C PHE A 58 6.97 -36.75 4.32
N GLU A 59 7.79 -37.20 3.36
CA GLU A 59 8.71 -38.31 3.53
C GLU A 59 10.15 -37.95 3.15
N ASN A 60 11.12 -38.49 3.89
CA ASN A 60 12.55 -38.37 3.60
C ASN A 60 13.08 -36.91 3.60
N PHE A 61 12.61 -36.07 4.51
CA PHE A 61 13.12 -34.72 4.76
C PHE A 61 14.19 -34.67 5.87
N ALA A 62 14.45 -35.79 6.57
CA ALA A 62 15.57 -35.90 7.50
C ALA A 62 16.80 -36.60 6.89
N GLY A 63 17.96 -36.34 7.49
CA GLY A 63 19.21 -37.03 7.16
C GLY A 63 19.67 -36.81 5.72
N THR A 64 19.32 -35.66 5.13
CA THR A 64 19.60 -35.33 3.74
C THR A 64 21.01 -34.83 3.52
N GLU A 65 21.83 -34.57 4.53
CA GLU A 65 23.11 -33.82 4.37
C GLU A 65 22.95 -32.40 3.78
N CYS A 66 21.72 -31.96 3.47
CA CYS A 66 21.41 -30.60 3.02
C CYS A 66 21.00 -29.79 4.25
N ASP A 67 21.81 -28.78 4.56
CA ASP A 67 21.46 -27.79 5.57
C ASP A 67 20.09 -27.17 5.22
N ASP A 68 19.32 -26.82 6.24
CA ASP A 68 18.02 -26.14 6.15
C ASP A 68 16.94 -26.88 5.33
N THR A 69 17.01 -28.21 5.25
CA THR A 69 15.94 -29.02 4.64
C THR A 69 14.63 -28.84 5.39
N VAL A 70 13.57 -28.47 4.67
CA VAL A 70 12.27 -28.15 5.25
C VAL A 70 11.13 -28.71 4.40
N ALA A 71 10.09 -29.23 5.07
CA ALA A 71 8.92 -29.78 4.39
C ALA A 71 8.04 -28.67 3.79
N ILE A 72 7.78 -27.60 4.53
CA ILE A 72 7.02 -26.42 4.07
C ILE A 72 7.85 -25.16 4.31
N LEU A 73 8.11 -24.39 3.25
CA LEU A 73 8.85 -23.14 3.32
C LEU A 73 7.94 -21.97 2.90
N VAL A 74 8.14 -20.80 3.49
CA VAL A 74 7.62 -19.55 2.93
C VAL A 74 8.67 -18.90 2.02
N ASP A 75 8.28 -18.60 0.78
CA ASP A 75 9.16 -17.93 -0.20
C ASP A 75 9.60 -16.55 0.29
N GLU A 76 10.85 -16.19 0.02
CA GLU A 76 11.50 -14.94 0.46
C GLU A 76 11.01 -13.69 -0.26
N GLU A 77 10.12 -13.84 -1.26
CA GLU A 77 9.56 -12.73 -2.03
C GLU A 77 8.82 -11.73 -1.12
N ASN A 78 9.49 -10.65 -0.73
CA ASN A 78 8.89 -9.68 0.18
C ASN A 78 8.02 -8.68 -0.60
N LYS A 79 6.70 -8.82 -0.44
CA LYS A 79 5.70 -7.85 -0.91
C LYS A 79 5.13 -6.99 0.23
N GLY A 80 5.68 -7.13 1.42
CA GLY A 80 5.29 -6.37 2.61
C GLY A 80 4.11 -6.95 3.38
N TYR A 81 3.53 -8.06 2.93
CA TYR A 81 2.32 -8.67 3.47
C TYR A 81 2.28 -10.18 3.27
N PHE A 82 1.66 -10.89 4.22
CA PHE A 82 1.34 -12.30 4.16
C PHE A 82 -0.15 -12.52 4.50
N ASP A 83 -0.84 -13.40 3.77
CA ASP A 83 -2.27 -13.63 4.02
C ASP A 83 -2.56 -14.43 5.29
N VAL A 84 -3.60 -14.07 6.03
CA VAL A 84 -4.04 -14.81 7.24
C VAL A 84 -4.92 -16.02 6.94
N ARG A 85 -5.09 -16.37 5.66
CA ARG A 85 -6.05 -17.37 5.18
C ARG A 85 -5.40 -18.71 4.90
N SER A 86 -4.08 -18.73 4.78
CA SER A 86 -3.32 -19.95 4.55
C SER A 86 -3.49 -20.90 5.73
N SER A 87 -3.71 -22.17 5.43
CA SER A 87 -4.11 -23.21 6.39
C SER A 87 -3.47 -24.56 6.09
N VAL A 88 -3.13 -25.31 7.13
CA VAL A 88 -2.73 -26.71 7.05
C VAL A 88 -3.65 -27.58 7.90
N ASN A 89 -3.88 -28.82 7.44
CA ASN A 89 -4.73 -29.78 8.14
C ASN A 89 -4.38 -31.22 7.77
N ASN A 90 -4.34 -32.13 8.74
CA ASN A 90 -4.09 -33.55 8.58
C ASN A 90 -2.79 -33.82 7.83
N LEU A 91 -1.72 -33.14 8.24
CA LEU A 91 -0.36 -33.40 7.77
C LEU A 91 0.28 -34.53 8.55
N SER A 92 1.21 -35.24 7.92
CA SER A 92 2.05 -36.23 8.61
C SER A 92 3.48 -36.21 8.07
N PHE A 93 4.42 -36.46 8.96
CA PHE A 93 5.86 -36.42 8.67
C PHE A 93 6.44 -37.79 9.03
N SER A 94 7.03 -38.50 8.06
CA SER A 94 7.61 -39.83 8.31
C SER A 94 8.85 -39.78 9.18
N ASP A 95 9.52 -38.63 9.18
CA ASP A 95 10.81 -38.44 9.81
C ASP A 95 10.65 -37.56 11.05
N PRO A 96 11.02 -38.04 12.25
CA PRO A 96 10.86 -37.28 13.48
C PRO A 96 11.79 -36.06 13.57
N ASP A 97 12.89 -36.07 12.80
CA ASP A 97 13.89 -35.01 12.77
C ASP A 97 13.69 -34.03 11.59
N ALA A 98 12.61 -34.19 10.80
CA ALA A 98 12.30 -33.23 9.74
C ALA A 98 11.79 -31.92 10.35
N ILE A 99 12.21 -30.80 9.77
CA ILE A 99 11.66 -29.47 10.08
C ILE A 99 10.33 -29.35 9.31
N PRO A 100 9.16 -29.35 9.99
CA PRO A 100 7.87 -29.35 9.30
C PRO A 100 7.64 -28.06 8.52
N PHE A 101 8.04 -26.93 9.11
CA PHE A 101 7.77 -25.59 8.61
C PHE A 101 8.93 -24.65 8.96
N SER A 102 9.25 -23.70 8.08
CA SER A 102 10.22 -22.63 8.36
C SER A 102 9.86 -21.32 7.69
N ASN A 103 10.04 -20.22 8.43
CA ASN A 103 9.91 -18.82 7.98
C ASN A 103 11.25 -18.08 8.09
N CYS A 104 12.38 -18.78 8.24
CA CYS A 104 13.65 -18.08 8.46
C CYS A 104 14.06 -17.23 7.25
N ALA A 105 13.92 -17.75 6.03
CA ALA A 105 14.30 -17.04 4.81
C ALA A 105 13.55 -15.70 4.65
N THR A 106 12.24 -15.71 4.89
CA THR A 106 11.34 -14.56 4.88
C THR A 106 11.60 -13.57 6.00
N SER A 107 11.84 -14.05 7.24
CA SER A 107 12.22 -13.14 8.32
C SER A 107 13.51 -12.38 7.99
N TYR A 108 14.47 -12.99 7.30
CA TYR A 108 15.67 -12.29 6.84
C TYR A 108 15.41 -11.32 5.70
N SER A 109 14.37 -11.51 4.89
CA SER A 109 13.95 -10.55 3.86
C SER A 109 13.09 -9.41 4.40
N GLY A 110 12.79 -9.41 5.70
CA GLY A 110 12.00 -8.38 6.38
C GLY A 110 10.48 -8.61 6.30
N LEU A 111 10.04 -9.81 5.91
CA LEU A 111 8.65 -10.20 6.02
C LEU A 111 8.41 -10.76 7.43
N ASP A 112 7.74 -9.97 8.26
CA ASP A 112 7.58 -10.21 9.70
C ASP A 112 6.12 -10.39 10.15
N ASN A 113 5.21 -10.58 9.18
CA ASN A 113 3.77 -10.69 9.36
C ASN A 113 3.18 -12.04 8.89
N LEU A 114 3.98 -13.12 8.86
CA LEU A 114 3.50 -14.47 8.52
C LEU A 114 2.39 -14.91 9.50
N VAL A 115 1.34 -15.51 8.94
CA VAL A 115 0.30 -16.21 9.68
C VAL A 115 -0.13 -17.46 8.91
N LEU A 116 -0.01 -18.62 9.54
CA LEU A 116 -0.45 -19.90 8.98
C LEU A 116 -1.33 -20.62 10.01
N GLN A 117 -2.56 -20.94 9.65
CA GLN A 117 -3.46 -21.69 10.52
C GLN A 117 -3.09 -23.18 10.51
N ASP A 118 -2.81 -23.76 11.68
CA ASP A 118 -2.70 -25.22 11.87
C ASP A 118 -4.02 -25.71 12.47
N GLU A 119 -4.93 -26.16 11.60
CA GLU A 119 -6.33 -26.44 11.96
C GLU A 119 -6.47 -27.60 12.94
N ASP A 120 -5.58 -28.59 12.87
CA ASP A 120 -5.67 -29.84 13.63
C ASP A 120 -4.47 -30.09 14.54
N GLY A 121 -3.45 -29.23 14.51
CA GLY A 121 -2.23 -29.40 15.26
C GLY A 121 -1.26 -30.39 14.64
N SER A 122 -1.36 -30.63 13.32
CA SER A 122 -0.49 -31.58 12.63
C SER A 122 0.97 -31.13 12.57
N ILE A 123 1.25 -29.85 12.79
CA ILE A 123 2.61 -29.31 12.93
C ILE A 123 2.94 -29.06 14.40
N MET A 124 2.08 -28.32 15.12
CA MET A 124 2.40 -27.85 16.49
C MET A 124 2.06 -28.87 17.58
N GLY A 125 1.31 -29.92 17.25
CA GLY A 125 0.77 -30.90 18.20
C GLY A 125 -0.60 -30.53 18.77
N GLU A 126 -1.07 -29.30 18.57
CA GLU A 126 -2.42 -28.83 18.92
C GLU A 126 -2.89 -27.71 17.97
N PRO A 127 -4.21 -27.54 17.77
CA PRO A 127 -4.74 -26.51 16.87
C PRO A 127 -4.36 -25.07 17.28
N GLY A 128 -4.06 -24.24 16.29
CA GLY A 128 -3.72 -22.83 16.51
C GLY A 128 -3.15 -22.15 15.27
N TYR A 129 -2.24 -21.21 15.49
CA TYR A 129 -1.53 -20.51 14.41
C TYR A 129 -0.02 -20.57 14.59
N ILE A 130 0.68 -20.72 13.48
CA ILE A 130 2.12 -20.53 13.33
C ILE A 130 2.32 -19.13 12.76
N VAL A 131 3.07 -18.27 13.45
CA VAL A 131 3.26 -16.87 13.06
C VAL A 131 4.74 -16.50 12.99
N SER A 132 5.09 -15.36 12.39
CA SER A 132 6.45 -14.82 12.54
C SER A 132 6.77 -14.55 14.02
N ASP A 133 7.97 -14.93 14.46
CA ASP A 133 8.42 -14.70 15.84
C ASP A 133 8.88 -13.25 16.05
N THR A 134 7.95 -12.31 15.91
CA THR A 134 8.20 -10.88 16.06
C THR A 134 7.32 -10.31 17.15
N LEU A 135 7.80 -9.25 17.81
CA LEU A 135 7.00 -8.55 18.82
C LEU A 135 5.70 -7.99 18.23
N ALA A 136 5.69 -7.65 16.93
CA ALA A 136 4.51 -7.11 16.27
C ALA A 136 3.30 -8.09 16.28
N ILE A 137 3.54 -9.41 16.27
CA ILE A 137 2.47 -10.41 16.33
C ILE A 137 2.33 -11.03 17.72
N THR A 138 3.47 -11.37 18.33
CA THR A 138 3.49 -12.21 19.54
C THR A 138 3.18 -11.46 20.82
N THR A 139 3.22 -10.12 20.84
CA THR A 139 2.97 -9.34 22.07
C THR A 139 1.57 -9.60 22.63
N PHE A 140 0.54 -9.62 21.79
CA PHE A 140 -0.85 -9.70 22.23
C PHE A 140 -1.40 -11.13 22.35
N ALA A 141 -0.57 -12.16 22.12
CA ALA A 141 -0.98 -13.55 22.13
C ALA A 141 -0.04 -14.41 22.98
N ASN A 142 -0.58 -15.49 23.56
CA ASN A 142 0.25 -16.48 24.25
C ASN A 142 0.93 -17.39 23.24
N CYS A 143 2.05 -16.92 22.68
CA CYS A 143 2.82 -17.67 21.71
C CYS A 143 4.09 -18.26 22.33
N GLN A 144 4.50 -19.42 21.84
CA GLN A 144 5.76 -20.06 22.16
C GLN A 144 6.71 -19.94 20.96
N SER A 145 7.83 -19.24 21.17
CA SER A 145 8.90 -19.12 20.16
C SER A 145 9.47 -20.48 19.78
N ASP A 146 9.60 -20.69 18.47
CA ASP A 146 10.36 -21.77 17.83
C ASP A 146 11.50 -21.13 17.01
N VAL A 147 12.63 -20.95 17.69
CA VAL A 147 13.81 -20.29 17.14
C VAL A 147 14.42 -21.02 15.95
N ASP A 148 14.20 -22.33 15.82
CA ASP A 148 14.79 -23.13 14.74
C ASP A 148 14.04 -22.92 13.41
N SER A 149 12.75 -22.56 13.49
CA SER A 149 11.91 -22.23 12.32
C SER A 149 11.73 -20.73 12.10
N CYS A 150 12.23 -19.88 13.01
CA CYS A 150 11.98 -18.44 13.06
C CYS A 150 10.49 -18.10 13.12
N THR A 151 9.72 -18.92 13.84
CA THR A 151 8.28 -18.77 14.03
C THR A 151 7.90 -18.80 15.50
N ALA A 152 6.66 -18.46 15.80
CA ALA A 152 6.06 -18.70 17.10
C ALA A 152 4.75 -19.47 16.93
N HIS A 153 4.49 -20.38 17.86
CA HIS A 153 3.28 -21.19 17.90
C HIS A 153 2.30 -20.58 18.89
N CYS A 154 1.08 -20.28 18.46
CA CYS A 154 0.06 -19.62 19.28
C CYS A 154 -1.17 -20.54 19.42
N PRO A 155 -1.14 -21.54 20.33
CA PRO A 155 -2.24 -22.47 20.53
C PRO A 155 -3.55 -21.79 20.91
N GLY A 156 -4.64 -22.16 20.24
CA GLY A 156 -5.98 -21.61 20.51
C GLY A 156 -6.15 -20.11 20.25
N ALA A 157 -5.13 -19.42 19.76
CA ALA A 157 -5.26 -18.06 19.26
C ALA A 157 -6.01 -18.08 17.92
N CYS A 158 -6.63 -16.96 17.58
CA CYS A 158 -7.21 -16.71 16.26
C CYS A 158 -6.73 -15.34 15.83
N PHE A 159 -6.16 -15.20 14.64
CA PHE A 159 -5.63 -13.93 14.16
C PHE A 159 -6.50 -13.34 13.06
N ARG A 160 -6.46 -12.02 12.97
CA ARG A 160 -7.08 -11.21 11.93
C ARG A 160 -6.02 -10.23 11.42
N SER A 161 -6.04 -9.94 10.13
CA SER A 161 -5.24 -8.87 9.55
C SER A 161 -6.07 -7.62 9.34
N MET A 162 -5.41 -6.48 9.45
CA MET A 162 -5.89 -5.21 8.92
C MET A 162 -4.73 -4.48 8.26
N ALA A 163 -5.01 -3.92 7.09
CA ALA A 163 -4.13 -3.01 6.40
C ALA A 163 -4.63 -1.58 6.61
N LEU A 164 -3.73 -0.65 6.90
CA LEU A 164 -4.00 0.78 6.80
C LEU A 164 -3.18 1.36 5.65
N SER A 165 -3.87 1.83 4.62
CA SER A 165 -3.25 2.56 3.50
C SER A 165 -3.11 4.04 3.83
N ILE A 166 -1.93 4.62 3.61
CA ILE A 166 -1.69 6.07 3.73
C ILE A 166 -1.01 6.61 2.47
N SER A 167 -0.98 7.94 2.36
CA SER A 167 -0.32 8.62 1.26
C SER A 167 1.17 8.27 1.15
N THR A 168 1.64 8.20 -0.09
CA THR A 168 3.01 7.84 -0.43
C THR A 168 4.00 8.95 -0.13
N LEU A 169 3.53 10.18 0.04
CA LEU A 169 4.40 11.31 0.35
C LEU A 169 5.04 11.12 1.72
N GLU A 170 4.32 10.48 2.63
CA GLU A 170 4.85 10.13 3.95
C GLU A 170 5.52 8.75 4.00
N ALA A 171 5.53 8.00 2.88
CA ALA A 171 6.22 6.70 2.73
C ALA A 171 7.70 6.75 2.96
N GLU A 172 8.29 7.80 2.40
CA GLU A 172 9.73 7.86 2.23
C GLU A 172 10.42 8.21 3.55
N ASP A 173 9.63 8.52 4.58
CA ASP A 173 10.11 8.80 5.91
C ASP A 173 10.02 7.53 6.79
N PRO A 174 11.15 6.83 7.02
CA PRO A 174 11.18 5.61 7.83
C PRO A 174 10.93 5.87 9.32
N THR A 175 10.67 7.12 9.72
CA THR A 175 10.27 7.46 11.09
C THR A 175 8.77 7.46 11.29
N VAL A 176 7.97 7.23 10.22
CA VAL A 176 6.52 7.08 10.31
C VAL A 176 6.18 5.65 10.72
N GLU A 177 5.54 5.52 11.87
CA GLU A 177 5.18 4.24 12.49
C GLU A 177 3.69 4.22 12.85
N LEU A 178 3.08 3.04 12.87
CA LEU A 178 1.77 2.81 13.44
C LEU A 178 1.94 2.21 14.84
N GLU A 179 1.62 2.97 15.87
CA GLU A 179 1.61 2.50 17.24
C GLU A 179 0.23 1.90 17.55
N ILE A 180 0.18 0.62 17.93
CA ILE A 180 -1.06 -0.10 18.29
C ILE A 180 -1.03 -0.47 19.76
N THR A 181 -2.10 -0.13 20.47
CA THR A 181 -2.31 -0.44 21.89
C THR A 181 -3.48 -1.42 22.03
N ASP A 182 -3.27 -2.51 22.76
CA ASP A 182 -4.38 -3.33 23.27
C ASP A 182 -4.98 -2.62 24.50
N ASN A 183 -6.23 -2.19 24.38
CA ASN A 183 -6.92 -1.40 25.39
C ASN A 183 -7.18 -2.18 26.68
N ASN A 184 -7.11 -3.52 26.65
CA ASN A 184 -7.31 -4.37 27.82
C ASN A 184 -6.01 -4.54 28.64
N SER A 185 -4.88 -4.76 27.97
CA SER A 185 -3.57 -4.98 28.61
C SER A 185 -2.75 -3.70 28.78
N ASN A 186 -2.99 -2.68 27.95
CA ASN A 186 -2.14 -1.51 27.72
C ASN A 186 -0.75 -1.85 27.15
N GLU A 187 -0.59 -3.03 26.56
CA GLU A 187 0.61 -3.36 25.80
C GLU A 187 0.61 -2.62 24.47
N VAL A 188 1.81 -2.28 23.99
CA VAL A 188 2.01 -1.42 22.82
C VAL A 188 3.00 -2.07 21.88
N ILE A 189 2.68 -2.08 20.59
CA ILE A 189 3.58 -2.45 19.49
C ILE A 189 3.71 -1.28 18.51
N ASN A 190 4.82 -1.24 17.78
CA ASN A 190 5.01 -0.32 16.67
C ASN A 190 5.20 -1.11 15.38
N ILE A 191 4.45 -0.73 14.36
CA ILE A 191 4.48 -1.36 13.03
C ILE A 191 5.07 -0.36 12.05
N GLN A 192 6.04 -0.82 11.28
CA GLN A 192 6.61 -0.05 10.18
C GLN A 192 5.72 -0.17 8.95
N SER A 193 5.67 0.86 8.11
CA SER A 193 5.05 0.73 6.80
C SER A 193 5.86 -0.23 5.94
N SER A 194 5.16 -1.08 5.19
CA SER A 194 5.74 -1.69 4.00
C SER A 194 5.41 -0.83 2.78
N TYR A 195 6.39 -0.69 1.90
CA TYR A 195 6.27 0.05 0.65
C TYR A 195 6.46 -0.91 -0.51
N GLU A 196 5.41 -1.16 -1.29
CA GLU A 196 5.53 -1.96 -2.50
C GLU A 196 6.15 -1.09 -3.60
N MET A 197 7.44 -1.31 -3.88
CA MET A 197 8.06 -0.81 -5.09
C MET A 197 7.61 -1.67 -6.26
N PRO A 198 6.90 -1.10 -7.24
CA PRO A 198 6.66 -1.83 -8.47
C PRO A 198 7.98 -2.02 -9.22
N TYR A 199 8.35 -3.28 -9.45
CA TYR A 199 9.50 -3.66 -10.27
C TYR A 199 9.01 -4.26 -11.58
N ASN A 200 9.66 -3.89 -12.68
CA ASN A 200 9.56 -4.59 -13.94
C ASN A 200 10.10 -6.02 -13.79
N SER A 201 9.76 -6.91 -14.73
CA SER A 201 10.25 -8.29 -14.75
C SER A 201 11.78 -8.43 -14.87
N ASP A 202 12.48 -7.36 -15.23
CA ASP A 202 13.93 -7.28 -15.26
C ASP A 202 14.56 -6.73 -13.96
N GLY A 203 13.73 -6.48 -12.93
CA GLY A 203 14.14 -5.93 -11.63
C GLY A 203 14.39 -4.42 -11.62
N SER A 204 14.19 -3.71 -12.74
CA SER A 204 14.22 -2.25 -12.74
C SER A 204 12.96 -1.70 -12.08
N ILE A 205 13.05 -0.54 -11.42
CA ILE A 205 11.87 0.15 -10.90
C ILE A 205 10.96 0.47 -12.09
N ASN A 206 9.69 0.09 -11.99
CA ASN A 206 8.73 0.44 -13.01
C ASN A 206 8.38 1.93 -12.86
N ILE A 207 9.10 2.78 -13.59
CA ILE A 207 8.87 4.23 -13.62
C ILE A 207 7.49 4.57 -14.18
N ALA A 208 6.93 3.72 -15.04
CA ALA A 208 5.54 3.88 -15.47
C ALA A 208 4.53 3.58 -14.35
N GLU A 209 5.00 3.04 -13.21
CA GLU A 209 4.26 2.83 -11.96
C GLU A 209 4.82 3.72 -10.81
N HIS A 210 5.60 4.78 -11.12
CA HIS A 210 5.77 5.98 -10.27
C HIS A 210 4.48 6.81 -10.19
N THR A 211 3.38 6.12 -9.93
CA THR A 211 2.06 6.61 -10.27
C THR A 211 1.14 6.41 -9.10
N LYS A 212 0.23 7.37 -8.95
CA LYS A 212 -0.83 7.36 -7.94
C LYS A 212 -1.52 6.01 -7.78
N THR A 213 -1.72 5.28 -8.87
CA THR A 213 -2.49 4.04 -8.93
C THR A 213 -1.80 2.83 -8.30
N HIS A 214 -0.49 2.90 -8.00
CA HIS A 214 0.29 1.72 -7.56
C HIS A 214 1.08 1.95 -6.28
N ARG A 215 0.82 3.04 -5.57
CA ARG A 215 1.60 3.41 -4.40
C ARG A 215 0.66 3.87 -3.30
N SER A 216 0.53 3.04 -2.29
CA SER A 216 0.10 3.43 -0.95
C SER A 216 1.10 2.79 -0.01
N ASN A 217 1.44 3.45 1.09
CA ASN A 217 2.09 2.71 2.16
C ASN A 217 1.05 1.92 2.88
N LEU A 218 1.43 0.71 3.23
CA LEU A 218 0.54 -0.20 3.88
C LEU A 218 1.16 -0.52 5.24
N PHE A 219 0.38 -0.26 6.28
CA PHE A 219 0.68 -0.76 7.62
C PHE A 219 -0.15 -2.02 7.81
N TYR A 220 0.52 -3.16 7.90
CA TYR A 220 -0.13 -4.44 8.09
C TYR A 220 -0.04 -4.85 9.55
N ALA A 221 -1.19 -4.92 10.20
CA ALA A 221 -1.32 -5.40 11.57
C ALA A 221 -1.96 -6.79 11.57
N VAL A 222 -1.26 -7.76 12.15
CA VAL A 222 -1.81 -9.08 12.47
C VAL A 222 -2.06 -9.13 13.97
N LEU A 223 -3.32 -9.19 14.35
CA LEU A 223 -3.74 -9.04 15.74
C LEU A 223 -4.69 -10.17 16.15
N PRO A 224 -4.71 -10.58 17.42
CA PRO A 224 -5.70 -11.51 17.93
C PRO A 224 -7.14 -11.02 17.69
N ALA A 225 -7.96 -11.91 17.16
CA ALA A 225 -9.40 -11.73 16.98
C ALA A 225 -10.10 -11.45 18.32
N GLY A 226 -11.19 -10.67 18.28
CA GLY A 226 -11.94 -10.31 19.48
C GLY A 226 -11.18 -9.43 20.47
N GLY A 227 -10.05 -8.83 20.09
CA GLY A 227 -9.36 -7.81 20.86
C GLY A 227 -10.00 -6.43 20.72
N ASP A 228 -9.65 -5.53 21.64
CA ASP A 228 -10.04 -4.12 21.64
C ASP A 228 -8.79 -3.27 21.45
N TYR A 229 -8.61 -2.69 20.27
CA TYR A 229 -7.38 -2.00 19.92
C TYR A 229 -7.61 -0.52 19.65
N SER A 230 -6.60 0.28 19.97
CA SER A 230 -6.48 1.64 19.45
C SER A 230 -5.16 1.76 18.69
N ALA A 231 -5.16 2.54 17.61
CA ALA A 231 -3.99 2.75 16.78
C ALA A 231 -3.76 4.24 16.53
N ARG A 232 -2.52 4.69 16.53
CA ARG A 232 -2.16 6.07 16.15
C ARG A 232 -0.91 6.09 15.32
N PHE A 233 -0.83 7.04 14.40
CA PHE A 233 0.39 7.28 13.65
C PHE A 233 1.36 8.12 14.48
N THR A 234 2.63 7.77 14.44
CA THR A 234 3.71 8.58 15.01
C THR A 234 4.75 8.86 13.94
N LYS A 235 5.46 10.00 14.08
CA LYS A 235 6.58 10.39 13.22
C LYS A 235 7.73 10.85 14.09
N GLY A 236 8.80 10.06 14.14
CA GLY A 236 9.93 10.31 15.05
C GLY A 236 9.48 10.31 16.53
N GLY A 237 8.50 9.47 16.89
CA GLY A 237 7.94 9.36 18.23
C GLY A 237 6.98 10.49 18.64
N GLN A 238 6.61 11.38 17.74
CA GLN A 238 5.57 12.41 17.97
C GLN A 238 4.27 12.00 17.29
N GLU A 239 3.12 12.36 17.86
CA GLU A 239 1.82 12.12 17.21
C GLU A 239 1.79 12.78 15.84
N PHE A 240 1.31 12.02 14.86
CA PHE A 240 1.30 12.37 13.46
C PHE A 240 -0.02 11.93 12.83
N TRP A 241 -0.45 12.60 11.77
CA TRP A 241 -1.57 12.15 10.96
C TRP A 241 -1.20 12.28 9.48
N PRO A 242 -1.28 11.19 8.70
CA PRO A 242 -1.06 11.23 7.26
C PRO A 242 -2.10 12.10 6.55
N LEU A 243 -1.85 12.47 5.28
CA LEU A 243 -2.86 13.18 4.47
C LEU A 243 -4.18 12.42 4.40
N TYR A 244 -4.10 11.10 4.45
CA TYR A 244 -5.26 10.25 4.50
C TYR A 244 -4.94 8.89 5.14
N VAL A 245 -5.96 8.23 5.67
CA VAL A 245 -5.86 6.88 6.24
C VAL A 245 -7.04 6.07 5.72
N ARG A 246 -6.76 4.95 5.04
CA ARG A 246 -7.76 3.98 4.58
C ARG A 246 -7.61 2.66 5.32
N PRO A 247 -8.59 2.26 6.14
CA PRO A 247 -8.63 0.90 6.65
C PRO A 247 -9.12 -0.06 5.57
N ASP A 248 -8.32 -1.08 5.29
CA ASP A 248 -8.62 -2.18 4.39
C ASP A 248 -8.66 -3.48 5.21
N TYR A 249 -9.86 -4.05 5.37
CA TYR A 249 -10.05 -5.32 6.08
C TYR A 249 -9.83 -6.48 5.11
N ASP A 250 -8.68 -7.15 5.25
CA ASP A 250 -8.22 -8.14 4.28
C ASP A 250 -8.90 -9.52 4.41
N ASP A 251 -9.73 -9.77 5.43
CA ASP A 251 -10.23 -11.12 5.72
C ASP A 251 -11.74 -11.27 6.00
N PRO A 252 -12.63 -10.75 5.13
CA PRO A 252 -14.04 -11.06 5.24
C PRO A 252 -14.29 -12.58 5.14
N GLY A 253 -14.90 -13.17 6.16
CA GLY A 253 -15.37 -14.56 6.14
C GLY A 253 -14.45 -15.62 6.75
N SER A 254 -13.35 -15.24 7.41
CA SER A 254 -12.57 -16.18 8.24
C SER A 254 -13.38 -16.72 9.42
N SER A 255 -12.98 -17.90 9.91
CA SER A 255 -13.62 -18.59 11.04
C SER A 255 -13.41 -17.89 12.40
N CYS A 256 -12.51 -16.90 12.47
CA CYS A 256 -12.26 -16.13 13.67
C CYS A 256 -13.42 -15.16 14.00
N ALA A 257 -13.48 -14.65 15.23
CA ALA A 257 -14.30 -13.47 15.50
C ALA A 257 -13.73 -12.23 14.80
N GLU A 258 -14.55 -11.20 14.57
CA GLU A 258 -14.03 -9.86 14.24
C GLU A 258 -13.29 -9.27 15.45
N PHE A 259 -12.56 -8.17 15.25
CA PHE A 259 -12.14 -7.33 16.39
C PHE A 259 -13.37 -6.85 17.15
N ASN A 260 -13.29 -6.75 18.48
CA ASN A 260 -14.36 -6.12 19.25
C ASN A 260 -14.41 -4.62 18.92
N SER A 261 -13.23 -4.00 18.82
CA SER A 261 -13.04 -2.62 18.38
C SER A 261 -11.64 -2.44 17.79
N PHE A 262 -11.51 -1.53 16.83
CA PHE A 262 -10.23 -1.02 16.36
C PHE A 262 -10.39 0.46 16.02
N ASP A 263 -9.96 1.31 16.95
CA ASP A 263 -10.12 2.75 16.84
C ASP A 263 -8.83 3.40 16.36
N ILE A 264 -8.86 4.03 15.18
CA ILE A 264 -7.75 4.84 14.69
C ILE A 264 -7.87 6.23 15.31
N VAL A 265 -6.96 6.56 16.21
CA VAL A 265 -6.95 7.80 16.99
C VAL A 265 -6.35 8.93 16.16
N GLU A 266 -7.23 9.81 15.70
CA GLU A 266 -6.84 11.07 15.07
C GLU A 266 -6.38 12.09 16.13
N PRO A 267 -5.20 12.71 15.97
CA PRO A 267 -4.74 13.74 16.90
C PRO A 267 -5.60 15.00 16.79
N GLN A 268 -5.56 15.84 17.82
CA GLN A 268 -6.27 17.12 17.80
C GLN A 268 -5.82 17.97 16.61
N PHE A 269 -6.79 18.44 15.83
CA PHE A 269 -6.55 19.12 14.56
C PHE A 269 -7.00 20.59 14.62
N ASP A 270 -6.06 21.52 14.44
CA ASP A 270 -6.38 22.94 14.31
C ASP A 270 -6.74 23.28 12.87
N TYR A 271 -8.02 23.16 12.54
CA TYR A 271 -8.58 23.52 11.24
C TYR A 271 -8.22 24.95 10.80
N SER A 272 -8.11 25.88 11.77
CA SER A 272 -7.95 27.30 11.46
C SER A 272 -6.57 27.63 10.92
N SER A 273 -5.54 26.90 11.31
CA SER A 273 -4.19 27.05 10.79
C SER A 273 -3.86 26.05 9.69
N SER A 274 -4.34 24.81 9.82
CA SER A 274 -3.88 23.69 8.98
C SER A 274 -4.60 23.63 7.63
N CYS A 275 -5.79 24.22 7.49
CA CYS A 275 -6.60 24.14 6.27
C CYS A 275 -6.64 25.45 5.47
N GLN A 276 -5.78 26.41 5.79
CA GLN A 276 -5.73 27.69 5.06
C GLN A 276 -5.18 27.53 3.65
N GLU A 277 -4.29 26.57 3.44
CA GLU A 277 -3.70 26.22 2.15
C GLU A 277 -3.60 24.69 2.10
N LEU A 278 -4.29 24.06 1.15
CA LEU A 278 -4.27 22.59 1.02
C LEU A 278 -3.14 22.10 0.13
N ILE A 279 -2.52 22.99 -0.65
CA ILE A 279 -1.42 22.62 -1.55
C ILE A 279 -0.08 22.82 -0.84
N ARG A 280 0.71 21.75 -0.77
CA ARG A 280 2.12 21.77 -0.35
C ARG A 280 2.98 22.12 -1.55
N ASN A 281 3.96 23.00 -1.38
CA ASN A 281 4.93 23.36 -2.43
C ASN A 281 4.24 23.79 -3.74
N GLY A 282 3.24 24.68 -3.63
CA GLY A 282 2.46 25.15 -4.77
C GLY A 282 3.25 26.04 -5.74
N ASP A 283 4.30 26.69 -5.25
CA ASP A 283 5.26 27.53 -5.98
C ASP A 283 6.47 26.76 -6.52
N MET A 284 6.54 25.45 -6.27
CA MET A 284 7.57 24.54 -6.80
C MET A 284 9.02 24.85 -6.39
N GLU A 285 9.24 25.78 -5.47
CA GLU A 285 10.58 26.21 -5.04
C GLU A 285 11.33 25.12 -4.24
N MET A 286 10.63 24.09 -3.79
CA MET A 286 11.21 22.87 -3.20
C MET A 286 11.32 21.71 -4.21
N GLY A 287 11.28 22.00 -5.51
CA GLY A 287 11.33 21.00 -6.58
C GLY A 287 10.00 20.25 -6.68
N ILE A 288 10.07 18.92 -6.73
CA ILE A 288 8.87 18.05 -6.84
C ILE A 288 8.31 17.59 -5.49
N ASP A 289 8.79 18.12 -4.37
CA ASP A 289 8.33 17.71 -3.04
C ASP A 289 6.80 17.86 -2.91
N GLY A 290 6.13 16.82 -2.43
CA GLY A 290 4.67 16.76 -2.35
C GLY A 290 3.94 16.47 -3.66
N TRP A 291 4.62 16.37 -4.80
CA TRP A 291 3.99 16.15 -6.11
C TRP A 291 4.23 14.74 -6.63
N LEU A 292 3.21 14.17 -7.24
CA LEU A 292 3.26 12.86 -7.88
C LEU A 292 2.64 12.91 -9.28
N ALA A 293 2.80 11.83 -10.05
CA ALA A 293 2.12 11.67 -11.33
C ALA A 293 0.94 10.70 -11.17
N THR A 294 -0.20 10.97 -11.82
CA THR A 294 -1.29 9.97 -11.88
C THR A 294 -0.92 8.79 -12.75
N MET A 295 -0.18 9.06 -13.84
CA MET A 295 0.75 8.14 -14.49
C MET A 295 1.88 8.91 -15.22
N GLY A 296 2.94 8.21 -15.64
CA GLY A 296 4.09 8.83 -16.32
C GLY A 296 5.15 9.31 -15.32
N GLY A 297 5.43 10.60 -15.29
CA GLY A 297 6.34 11.21 -14.30
C GLY A 297 6.09 12.70 -14.11
N VAL A 298 6.79 13.29 -13.14
CA VAL A 298 6.88 14.73 -12.92
C VAL A 298 8.35 15.14 -12.77
N GLU A 299 8.68 16.35 -13.20
CA GLU A 299 10.02 16.92 -13.08
C GLU A 299 9.91 18.41 -12.74
N SER A 300 10.86 18.93 -11.96
CA SER A 300 11.02 20.37 -11.75
C SER A 300 11.86 20.97 -12.87
N ILE A 301 11.35 22.01 -13.52
CA ILE A 301 12.07 22.76 -14.56
C ILE A 301 12.34 24.20 -14.09
N ASP A 302 13.46 24.76 -14.55
CA ASP A 302 13.78 26.19 -14.33
C ASP A 302 13.11 27.02 -15.43
N ASP A 303 12.11 27.81 -15.04
CA ASP A 303 11.42 28.77 -15.90
C ASP A 303 11.68 30.21 -15.47
N THR A 304 12.83 30.50 -14.85
CA THR A 304 13.24 31.86 -14.45
C THR A 304 13.25 32.85 -15.63
N SER A 305 13.39 32.37 -16.86
CA SER A 305 13.31 33.20 -18.07
C SER A 305 11.93 33.84 -18.29
N SER A 306 10.85 33.24 -17.77
CA SER A 306 9.49 33.78 -17.76
C SER A 306 9.16 34.53 -16.46
N GLY A 307 10.11 34.57 -15.52
CA GLY A 307 9.98 35.22 -14.22
C GLY A 307 9.27 34.41 -13.14
N GLN A 308 8.99 33.12 -13.37
CA GLN A 308 8.30 32.25 -12.40
C GLN A 308 9.21 31.58 -11.38
N GLY A 309 10.47 31.26 -11.72
CA GLY A 309 11.33 30.47 -10.82
C GLY A 309 11.32 29.01 -11.22
N LEU A 310 11.15 28.10 -10.26
CA LEU A 310 10.94 26.68 -10.56
C LEU A 310 9.47 26.44 -10.95
N ALA A 311 9.25 25.46 -11.82
CA ALA A 311 7.91 25.02 -12.20
C ALA A 311 7.86 23.49 -12.31
N LEU A 312 6.66 22.91 -12.25
CA LEU A 312 6.44 21.47 -12.36
C LEU A 312 6.02 21.11 -13.78
N THR A 313 6.71 20.19 -14.44
CA THR A 313 6.27 19.62 -15.71
C THR A 313 5.89 18.16 -15.57
N SER A 314 4.82 17.75 -16.25
CA SER A 314 4.53 16.34 -16.47
C SER A 314 5.54 15.73 -17.45
N MET A 315 5.82 14.43 -17.32
CA MET A 315 6.72 13.66 -18.18
C MET A 315 6.06 12.35 -18.63
N TYR A 316 6.50 11.84 -19.80
CA TYR A 316 6.12 10.52 -20.34
C TYR A 316 4.61 10.24 -20.40
N ARG A 317 3.78 11.28 -20.61
CA ARG A 317 2.34 11.14 -20.70
C ARG A 317 1.95 10.32 -21.93
N THR A 318 1.22 9.23 -21.71
CA THR A 318 0.68 8.39 -22.79
C THR A 318 -0.84 8.44 -22.88
N ALA A 319 -1.53 9.03 -21.90
CA ALA A 319 -2.98 9.25 -21.90
C ALA A 319 -3.37 10.65 -21.37
N THR A 320 -4.58 11.09 -21.70
CA THR A 320 -5.07 12.45 -21.41
C THR A 320 -5.29 12.71 -19.91
N TRP A 321 -5.61 11.67 -19.16
CA TRP A 321 -5.81 11.71 -17.71
C TRP A 321 -4.50 11.63 -16.91
N MET A 322 -3.37 11.40 -17.57
CA MET A 322 -2.05 11.43 -16.93
C MET A 322 -1.66 12.88 -16.69
N GLY A 323 -1.09 13.17 -15.52
CA GLY A 323 -0.54 14.48 -15.22
C GLY A 323 -0.07 14.62 -13.78
N PRO A 324 0.40 15.80 -13.40
CA PRO A 324 0.83 16.07 -12.03
C PRO A 324 -0.37 16.07 -11.09
N ALA A 325 -0.15 15.58 -9.88
CA ALA A 325 -1.17 15.43 -8.86
C ALA A 325 -0.58 15.60 -7.46
N GLN A 326 -1.46 15.87 -6.50
CA GLN A 326 -1.12 15.95 -5.08
C GLN A 326 -2.32 15.51 -4.24
N TYR A 327 -2.04 14.70 -3.22
CA TYR A 327 -3.03 14.29 -2.22
C TYR A 327 -3.44 15.48 -1.34
N LEU A 328 -4.69 15.49 -0.91
CA LEU A 328 -5.22 16.48 0.03
C LEU A 328 -5.38 15.85 1.41
N ASP A 329 -5.22 16.68 2.44
CA ASP A 329 -5.61 16.29 3.79
C ASP A 329 -7.14 16.22 3.85
N THR A 330 -7.68 15.00 3.94
CA THR A 330 -9.14 14.80 3.90
C THR A 330 -9.85 15.45 5.08
N ARG A 331 -9.16 15.66 6.21
CA ARG A 331 -9.72 16.38 7.37
C ARG A 331 -10.03 17.83 7.04
N CYS A 332 -9.32 18.40 6.08
CA CYS A 332 -9.56 19.77 5.66
C CYS A 332 -10.78 19.93 4.76
N LEU A 333 -11.41 18.86 4.26
CA LEU A 333 -12.57 18.93 3.37
C LEU A 333 -13.88 18.89 4.18
N VAL A 334 -14.20 20.00 4.85
CA VAL A 334 -15.34 20.09 5.79
C VAL A 334 -16.65 20.43 5.06
N LEU A 335 -17.74 19.74 5.38
CA LEU A 335 -19.04 19.89 4.71
C LEU A 335 -19.50 21.35 4.75
N GLY A 336 -19.78 21.92 3.58
CA GLY A 336 -20.22 23.29 3.39
C GLY A 336 -19.10 24.34 3.39
N ALA A 337 -17.84 23.97 3.67
CA ALA A 337 -16.71 24.87 3.51
C ALA A 337 -16.46 25.17 2.02
N THR A 338 -16.09 26.41 1.72
CA THR A 338 -15.76 26.86 0.36
C THR A 338 -14.27 27.15 0.26
N TYR A 339 -13.65 26.70 -0.82
CA TYR A 339 -12.24 26.87 -1.14
C TYR A 339 -12.09 27.62 -2.46
N THR A 340 -11.17 28.58 -2.51
CA THR A 340 -10.71 29.20 -3.76
C THR A 340 -9.57 28.37 -4.31
N VAL A 341 -9.65 28.03 -5.58
CA VAL A 341 -8.63 27.27 -6.29
C VAL A 341 -8.00 28.18 -7.34
N THR A 342 -6.69 28.31 -7.32
CA THR A 342 -5.93 29.08 -8.31
C THR A 342 -4.72 28.27 -8.76
N TYR A 343 -4.40 28.32 -10.05
CA TYR A 343 -3.16 27.76 -10.57
C TYR A 343 -2.74 28.44 -11.86
N LYS A 344 -1.44 28.45 -12.14
CA LYS A 344 -0.88 28.85 -13.44
C LYS A 344 -0.52 27.62 -14.26
N THR A 345 -0.79 27.68 -15.56
CA THR A 345 -0.42 26.59 -16.46
C THR A 345 -0.04 27.07 -17.86
N LYS A 346 0.82 26.31 -18.51
CA LYS A 346 1.11 26.39 -19.94
C LYS A 346 1.21 24.98 -20.52
N LEU A 347 1.01 24.87 -21.83
CA LEU A 347 1.18 23.62 -22.56
C LEU A 347 2.38 23.74 -23.49
N VAL A 348 3.23 22.72 -23.50
CA VAL A 348 4.38 22.65 -24.41
C VAL A 348 4.44 21.30 -25.12
N SER A 349 4.94 21.30 -26.35
CA SER A 349 5.22 20.10 -27.13
C SER A 349 6.33 19.30 -26.49
N SER A 350 6.13 18.00 -26.27
CA SER A 350 7.18 17.14 -25.73
C SER A 350 8.36 16.93 -26.69
N SER A 351 8.17 17.19 -27.98
CA SER A 351 9.21 16.94 -29.00
C SER A 351 10.21 18.07 -29.17
N ASP A 352 9.78 19.32 -28.99
CA ASP A 352 10.59 20.51 -29.28
C ASP A 352 10.40 21.66 -28.28
N GLY A 353 9.56 21.46 -27.26
CA GLY A 353 9.28 22.48 -26.23
C GLY A 353 8.47 23.66 -26.75
N SER A 354 7.94 23.62 -27.98
CA SER A 354 7.16 24.73 -28.53
C SER A 354 5.85 24.93 -27.76
N PRO A 355 5.39 26.17 -27.58
CA PRO A 355 4.14 26.43 -26.89
C PRO A 355 2.92 25.93 -27.67
N ILE A 356 1.94 25.36 -26.96
CA ILE A 356 0.72 24.80 -27.55
C ILE A 356 -0.47 25.72 -27.25
N ASP A 357 -1.15 26.12 -28.32
CA ASP A 357 -2.40 26.84 -28.21
C ASP A 357 -3.55 25.89 -27.86
N CYS A 358 -4.50 26.40 -27.10
CA CYS A 358 -5.68 25.65 -26.71
C CYS A 358 -6.91 26.56 -26.74
N ASP A 359 -8.05 26.02 -27.21
CA ASP A 359 -9.33 26.71 -27.16
C ASP A 359 -10.08 26.31 -25.87
N PRO A 360 -10.29 27.24 -24.91
CA PRO A 360 -11.02 26.98 -23.66
C PRO A 360 -12.50 26.59 -23.87
N ALA A 361 -13.06 26.86 -25.05
CA ALA A 361 -14.39 26.38 -25.42
C ALA A 361 -14.40 24.88 -25.76
N LEU A 362 -13.23 24.28 -26.00
CA LEU A 362 -13.04 22.85 -26.20
C LEU A 362 -12.55 22.21 -24.90
N ASP A 363 -12.78 20.90 -24.75
CA ASP A 363 -12.27 20.15 -23.59
C ASP A 363 -10.75 19.86 -23.67
N SER A 364 -10.03 20.54 -24.57
CA SER A 364 -8.61 20.26 -24.84
C SER A 364 -7.63 20.98 -23.93
N CYS A 365 -8.09 21.93 -23.11
CA CYS A 365 -7.20 22.73 -22.26
C CYS A 365 -6.93 22.04 -20.93
N PRO A 366 -5.84 22.44 -20.25
CA PRO A 366 -5.55 21.93 -18.93
C PRO A 366 -6.69 22.23 -17.97
N LYS A 367 -7.09 21.23 -17.21
CA LYS A 367 -8.10 21.33 -16.17
C LYS A 367 -7.55 20.71 -14.90
N LEU A 368 -7.70 21.43 -13.80
CA LEU A 368 -7.49 20.88 -12.48
C LEU A 368 -8.75 20.15 -12.04
N ILE A 369 -8.60 18.88 -11.65
CA ILE A 369 -9.69 17.96 -11.34
C ILE A 369 -9.49 17.46 -9.92
N GLY A 370 -10.51 17.63 -9.09
CA GLY A 370 -10.58 17.05 -7.76
C GLY A 370 -11.25 15.69 -7.83
N LYS A 371 -10.58 14.66 -7.32
CA LYS A 371 -11.08 13.29 -7.29
C LYS A 371 -10.95 12.71 -5.88
N MET A 372 -11.91 11.85 -5.55
CA MET A 372 -11.93 11.13 -4.28
C MET A 372 -12.34 9.68 -4.49
N GLU A 373 -11.78 8.78 -3.69
CA GLU A 373 -12.11 7.36 -3.77
C GLU A 373 -13.44 7.09 -3.07
N SER A 374 -14.43 6.51 -3.75
CA SER A 374 -15.64 6.06 -3.06
C SER A 374 -15.46 4.65 -2.51
N GLY A 375 -15.60 4.47 -1.19
CA GLY A 375 -15.40 3.19 -0.47
C GLY A 375 -16.31 2.01 -0.86
N ALA A 376 -17.07 2.09 -1.95
CA ALA A 376 -17.79 0.94 -2.49
C ALA A 376 -16.85 0.11 -3.38
N HIS A 377 -16.29 -0.96 -2.81
CA HIS A 377 -15.39 -1.90 -3.48
C HIS A 377 -16.00 -2.69 -4.66
N GLU A 378 -17.27 -2.48 -5.02
CA GLU A 378 -17.99 -3.48 -5.80
C GLU A 378 -17.77 -3.45 -7.33
N GLU A 379 -17.21 -2.41 -7.95
CA GLU A 379 -16.90 -2.44 -9.39
C GLU A 379 -15.62 -1.66 -9.76
N ARG A 380 -14.63 -2.36 -10.37
CA ARG A 380 -13.28 -1.85 -10.68
C ARG A 380 -13.19 -0.58 -11.53
N ASP A 381 -14.28 -0.18 -12.17
CA ASP A 381 -14.28 0.87 -13.20
C ASP A 381 -14.79 2.25 -12.72
N GLU A 382 -15.41 2.37 -11.53
CA GLU A 382 -15.98 3.64 -11.02
C GLU A 382 -15.53 4.03 -9.60
N HIS A 383 -14.31 3.67 -9.18
CA HIS A 383 -13.82 3.99 -7.83
C HIS A 383 -13.64 5.48 -7.54
N TRP A 384 -13.53 6.34 -8.56
CA TRP A 384 -13.24 7.76 -8.39
C TRP A 384 -14.46 8.63 -8.66
N LYS A 385 -14.89 9.39 -7.65
CA LYS A 385 -15.88 10.45 -7.82
C LYS A 385 -15.19 11.76 -8.14
N LEU A 386 -15.60 12.34 -9.26
CA LEU A 386 -15.24 13.70 -9.62
C LEU A 386 -15.97 14.66 -8.67
N PHE A 387 -15.23 15.43 -7.89
CA PHE A 387 -15.82 16.41 -6.97
C PHE A 387 -15.55 17.86 -7.41
N ALA A 388 -14.50 18.10 -8.20
CA ALA A 388 -14.17 19.42 -8.71
C ALA A 388 -13.68 19.38 -10.16
N ARG A 389 -14.00 20.41 -10.94
CA ARG A 389 -13.42 20.63 -12.27
C ARG A 389 -13.27 22.11 -12.54
N PHE A 390 -12.04 22.54 -12.80
CA PHE A 390 -11.69 23.92 -13.10
C PHE A 390 -11.14 23.99 -14.51
N PRO A 391 -11.99 24.20 -15.55
CA PRO A 391 -11.51 24.44 -16.90
C PRO A 391 -10.89 25.83 -17.00
N SER A 392 -10.06 26.06 -18.01
CA SER A 392 -9.73 27.43 -18.42
C SER A 392 -11.01 28.15 -18.86
N ASP A 393 -11.26 29.35 -18.32
CA ASP A 393 -12.46 30.15 -18.63
C ASP A 393 -12.12 31.52 -19.24
N GLY A 394 -10.86 31.73 -19.60
CA GLY A 394 -10.31 32.97 -20.16
C GLY A 394 -9.83 32.89 -21.61
N VAL A 395 -9.05 33.90 -22.03
CA VAL A 395 -8.29 33.84 -23.29
C VAL A 395 -7.01 33.04 -23.02
N TRP A 396 -6.86 31.90 -23.69
CA TRP A 396 -5.60 31.16 -23.64
C TRP A 396 -4.54 31.87 -24.48
N VAL A 397 -3.34 32.00 -23.92
CA VAL A 397 -2.16 32.53 -24.60
C VAL A 397 -1.10 31.43 -24.60
N ALA A 398 -0.84 30.85 -25.77
CA ALA A 398 0.04 29.68 -25.91
C ALA A 398 1.43 29.89 -25.30
N ASP A 399 2.04 31.05 -25.54
CA ASP A 399 3.41 31.40 -25.16
C ASP A 399 3.50 32.14 -23.82
N ASP A 400 2.44 32.08 -23.00
CA ASP A 400 2.38 32.75 -21.69
C ASP A 400 1.73 31.84 -20.63
N TRP A 401 1.87 32.23 -19.38
CA TRP A 401 1.22 31.57 -18.26
C TRP A 401 -0.25 31.94 -18.20
N ASN A 402 -1.10 30.92 -18.19
CA ASN A 402 -2.55 31.08 -18.09
C ASN A 402 -2.96 30.83 -16.64
N THR A 403 -3.46 31.86 -15.98
CA THR A 403 -3.99 31.75 -14.61
C THR A 403 -5.45 31.29 -14.67
N ILE A 404 -5.76 30.22 -13.96
CA ILE A 404 -7.10 29.68 -13.83
C ILE A 404 -7.52 29.86 -12.37
N THR A 405 -8.76 30.29 -12.16
CA THR A 405 -9.30 30.49 -10.81
C THR A 405 -10.73 29.98 -10.76
N GLY A 406 -11.07 29.32 -9.66
CA GLY A 406 -12.43 28.88 -9.39
C GLY A 406 -12.68 28.74 -7.90
N SER A 407 -13.85 28.24 -7.56
CA SER A 407 -14.20 27.91 -6.19
C SER A 407 -14.90 26.57 -6.12
N ILE A 408 -14.69 25.83 -5.05
CA ILE A 408 -15.43 24.62 -4.73
C ILE A 408 -16.02 24.71 -3.34
N THR A 409 -17.23 24.20 -3.17
CA THR A 409 -17.82 23.95 -1.85
C THR A 409 -17.81 22.45 -1.59
N ALA A 410 -17.25 22.03 -0.46
CA ALA A 410 -17.28 20.64 -0.03
C ALA A 410 -18.73 20.23 0.23
N ASP A 411 -19.25 19.26 -0.53
CA ASP A 411 -20.62 18.79 -0.41
C ASP A 411 -20.68 17.42 0.29
N GLN A 412 -21.87 16.84 0.34
CA GLN A 412 -22.05 15.56 1.01
C GLN A 412 -21.30 14.42 0.31
N ILE A 413 -21.08 14.50 -1.00
CA ILE A 413 -20.29 13.50 -1.73
C ILE A 413 -18.84 13.59 -1.27
N ILE A 414 -18.36 14.81 -0.99
CA ILE A 414 -17.01 15.09 -0.49
C ILE A 414 -16.80 14.61 0.96
N VAL A 415 -17.86 14.64 1.79
CA VAL A 415 -17.72 14.41 3.24
C VAL A 415 -18.29 13.09 3.76
N ASN A 416 -19.40 12.58 3.20
CA ASN A 416 -20.04 11.35 3.68
C ASN A 416 -19.53 10.08 3.03
N SER A 417 -18.71 10.20 2.00
CA SER A 417 -18.03 9.01 1.58
C SER A 417 -17.14 8.58 2.74
N ASP A 418 -17.08 7.28 2.99
CA ASP A 418 -15.94 6.65 3.66
C ASP A 418 -14.67 6.84 2.78
N SER A 419 -14.54 7.99 2.11
CA SER A 419 -13.44 8.39 1.25
C SER A 419 -12.28 8.70 2.13
N THR A 420 -11.43 7.72 2.13
CA THR A 420 -10.16 7.72 2.79
C THR A 420 -9.09 8.28 1.89
N GLU A 421 -9.40 8.83 0.71
CA GLU A 421 -8.42 9.40 -0.20
C GLU A 421 -9.03 10.52 -1.06
N ALA A 422 -8.39 11.69 -1.07
CA ALA A 422 -8.73 12.80 -1.96
C ALA A 422 -7.46 13.41 -2.56
N TYR A 423 -7.56 13.90 -3.79
CA TYR A 423 -6.44 14.50 -4.48
C TYR A 423 -6.90 15.45 -5.59
N PHE A 424 -5.99 16.32 -6.01
CA PHE A 424 -6.11 17.05 -7.26
C PHE A 424 -5.13 16.53 -8.29
N GLU A 425 -5.55 16.54 -9.55
CA GLU A 425 -4.70 16.24 -10.70
C GLU A 425 -4.95 17.25 -11.82
N CYS A 426 -3.92 17.61 -12.57
CA CYS A 426 -4.08 18.37 -13.79
C CYS A 426 -4.12 17.43 -15.00
N GLN A 427 -5.16 17.55 -15.81
CA GLN A 427 -5.34 16.76 -17.03
C GLN A 427 -5.42 17.67 -18.25
N THR A 428 -5.11 17.14 -19.43
CA THR A 428 -5.38 17.80 -20.72
C THR A 428 -5.65 16.75 -21.79
N LEU A 429 -6.45 17.07 -22.82
CA LEU A 429 -6.53 16.18 -23.98
C LEU A 429 -5.22 16.21 -24.79
N TYR A 430 -5.05 15.23 -25.68
CA TYR A 430 -3.96 15.25 -26.65
C TYR A 430 -4.02 16.54 -27.47
N ALA A 431 -2.85 17.02 -27.91
CA ALA A 431 -2.81 18.10 -28.87
C ALA A 431 -3.66 17.71 -30.11
N PRO A 432 -4.34 18.66 -30.75
CA PRO A 432 -5.13 18.39 -31.96
C PRO A 432 -4.33 17.70 -33.08
N ASP A 433 -3.01 17.83 -33.07
CA ASP A 433 -2.09 17.22 -34.04
C ASP A 433 -1.59 15.81 -33.66
N GLY A 434 -2.02 15.27 -32.50
CA GLY A 434 -1.61 13.97 -31.98
C GLY A 434 -0.24 13.94 -31.30
N SER A 435 0.42 15.10 -31.12
CA SER A 435 1.66 15.19 -30.35
C SER A 435 1.41 14.95 -28.85
N GLN A 436 2.44 14.45 -28.17
CA GLN A 436 2.44 14.36 -26.72
C GLN A 436 2.61 15.76 -26.13
N VAL A 437 1.66 16.15 -25.29
CA VAL A 437 1.62 17.45 -24.61
C VAL A 437 2.21 17.31 -23.22
N LEU A 438 3.10 18.21 -22.83
CA LEU A 438 3.52 18.37 -21.44
C LEU A 438 2.69 19.47 -20.79
N ILE A 439 2.17 19.18 -19.60
CA ILE A 439 1.52 20.16 -18.74
C ILE A 439 2.62 20.76 -17.87
N VAL A 440 2.76 22.08 -17.91
CA VAL A 440 3.59 22.82 -16.95
C VAL A 440 2.67 23.55 -15.98
N LEU A 441 2.94 23.43 -14.68
CA LEU A 441 2.19 23.97 -13.56
C LEU A 441 3.07 24.82 -12.65
N ASP A 442 2.48 25.85 -12.08
CA ASP A 442 3.09 26.69 -11.06
C ASP A 442 2.01 27.46 -10.28
N ASP A 443 2.38 28.06 -9.15
CA ASP A 443 1.52 28.83 -8.25
C ASP A 443 0.17 28.15 -7.97
N VAL A 444 0.20 26.85 -7.70
CA VAL A 444 -1.01 26.08 -7.38
C VAL A 444 -1.42 26.33 -5.93
N SER A 445 -2.66 26.72 -5.71
CA SER A 445 -3.18 27.10 -4.40
C SER A 445 -4.63 26.68 -4.24
N ILE A 446 -4.96 26.13 -3.08
CA ILE A 446 -6.32 25.82 -2.66
C ILE A 446 -6.53 26.38 -1.26
N GLN A 447 -7.13 27.56 -1.20
CA GLN A 447 -7.27 28.33 0.02
C GLN A 447 -8.69 28.28 0.55
N LEU A 448 -8.83 28.07 1.86
CA LEU A 448 -10.13 28.19 2.52
C LEU A 448 -10.65 29.63 2.37
N GLN A 449 -11.80 29.76 1.73
CA GLN A 449 -12.49 31.04 1.57
C GLN A 449 -13.44 31.32 2.74
N SER A 450 -14.23 30.30 3.12
CA SER A 450 -15.20 30.41 4.21
C SER A 450 -15.53 29.04 4.79
N TRP A 451 -15.60 28.98 6.12
CA TRP A 451 -16.25 27.87 6.82
C TRP A 451 -17.76 27.84 6.55
N PRO A 452 -18.43 26.69 6.68
CA PRO A 452 -19.90 26.65 6.66
C PRO A 452 -20.43 27.64 7.71
N GLU A 453 -21.58 28.27 7.42
CA GLU A 453 -22.29 29.02 8.46
C GLU A 453 -22.54 28.06 9.63
N ALA A 454 -22.16 28.46 10.84
CA ALA A 454 -22.35 27.64 12.02
C ALA A 454 -23.84 27.32 12.14
N ASP A 455 -24.23 26.11 11.73
CA ASP A 455 -25.53 25.59 12.09
C ASP A 455 -25.40 25.34 13.59
N ASP A 456 -26.14 26.09 14.42
CA ASP A 456 -26.10 26.03 15.89
C ASP A 456 -26.33 24.60 16.46
N THR A 457 -26.57 23.62 15.60
CA THR A 457 -26.73 22.19 15.88
C THR A 457 -25.47 21.34 15.71
N ILE A 458 -24.37 21.86 15.16
CA ILE A 458 -23.09 21.13 15.00
C ILE A 458 -22.02 21.82 15.86
N LEU A 459 -22.11 21.66 17.18
CA LEU A 459 -20.99 21.93 18.08
C LEU A 459 -20.42 20.60 18.57
N VAL A 460 -19.24 20.30 18.01
CA VAL A 460 -18.17 19.35 18.40
C VAL A 460 -18.53 18.29 19.44
#